data_AF-A0A5B7BAW6-F1
#
_entry.id   AF-A0A5B7BAW6-F1
#
_cell.length_a   1.000
_cell.length_b   1.000
_cell.length_c   1.000
_cell.angle_alpha   90.00
_cell.angle_beta   90.00
_cell.angle_gamma   90.00
#
_symmetry.space_group_name_H-M   'P 1'
#
loop_
_entity.id
_entity.type
_entity.pdbx_description
1 polymer ?
#
loop_
_entity_poly.entity_id
_entity_poly.type
_entity_poly.pdbx_seq_one_letter_code
_entity_poly.pdbx_strand_id
1 'polypeptide(L)'
;CFMDCVNCLIRFANNKSSHRISLKAIALLRICEDRLAEGLIPGGALKPVGINADTTYDVTEHYWFPMLAGLSDLISDPRLEVRNCALEVLIDLLNERGSKFSSSFWESIFHRVLFPIFDHVRDAGKESLISFGDVWRRETSIHSLQLLCNLFNTFYKE
;
A
#
# COMPACT_ATOMS: atom_id res chain seq x y z
N CYS A 1 17.37 -7.66 7.24
CA CYS A 1 18.05 -6.98 6.12
C CYS A 1 17.05 -6.36 5.12
N PHE A 2 16.15 -7.12 4.47
CA PHE A 2 15.13 -6.53 3.56
C PHE A 2 14.04 -5.76 4.28
N MET A 3 13.45 -6.34 5.32
CA MET A 3 12.42 -5.65 6.11
C MET A 3 12.96 -4.37 6.74
N ASP A 4 14.22 -4.35 7.16
CA ASP A 4 14.88 -3.14 7.66
C ASP A 4 15.00 -2.08 6.55
N CYS A 5 15.31 -2.50 5.32
CA CYS A 5 15.32 -1.60 4.15
C CYS A 5 13.94 -1.02 3.88
N VAL A 6 12.90 -1.86 3.79
CA VAL A 6 11.50 -1.43 3.58
C VAL A 6 11.06 -0.47 4.68
N ASN A 7 11.29 -0.82 5.95
CA ASN A 7 10.96 0.03 7.10
C ASN A 7 11.73 1.36 7.08
N CYS A 8 13.01 1.34 6.68
CA CYS A 8 13.81 2.54 6.53
C CYS A 8 13.28 3.44 5.40
N LEU A 9 12.93 2.87 4.26
CA LEU A 9 12.33 3.60 3.14
C LEU A 9 10.97 4.18 3.50
N ILE A 10 10.12 3.46 4.22
CA ILE A 10 8.83 3.99 4.73
C ILE A 10 9.07 5.19 5.66
N ARG A 11 10.10 5.15 6.51
CA ARG A 11 10.48 6.28 7.37
C ARG A 11 10.97 7.48 6.56
N PHE A 12 11.78 7.26 5.52
CA PHE A 12 12.18 8.34 4.61
C PHE A 12 11.02 8.90 3.81
N ALA A 13 10.11 8.04 3.36
CA ALA A 13 8.88 8.42 2.69
C ALA A 13 8.03 9.33 3.59
N ASN A 14 7.95 9.02 4.88
CA ASN A 14 7.22 9.81 5.87
C ASN A 14 7.93 11.09 6.33
N ASN A 15 9.14 11.37 5.85
CA ASN A 15 9.86 12.60 6.22
C ASN A 15 9.13 13.85 5.68
N LYS A 16 8.55 14.65 6.58
CA LYS A 16 7.79 15.85 6.21
C LYS A 16 8.69 17.02 5.73
N SER A 17 9.99 16.96 6.00
CA SER A 17 10.94 18.05 5.71
C SER A 17 11.21 18.25 4.21
N SER A 18 11.08 17.21 3.39
CA SER A 18 11.33 17.29 1.95
C SER A 18 10.49 16.30 1.18
N HIS A 19 9.56 16.79 0.37
CA HIS A 19 8.75 15.93 -0.52
C HIS A 19 9.64 15.19 -1.52
N ARG A 20 10.78 15.76 -1.93
CA ARG A 20 11.72 15.10 -2.87
C ARG A 20 12.34 13.85 -2.27
N ILE A 21 12.66 13.87 -0.97
CA ILE A 21 13.14 12.68 -0.26
C ILE A 21 12.02 11.65 -0.18
N SER A 22 10.81 12.11 0.14
CA SER A 22 9.64 11.22 0.21
C SER A 22 9.39 10.49 -1.10
N LEU A 23 9.32 11.22 -2.22
CA LEU A 23 9.08 10.67 -3.56
C LEU A 23 10.19 9.70 -4.00
N LYS A 24 11.46 10.03 -3.71
CA LYS A 24 12.58 9.10 -3.99
C LYS A 24 12.47 7.81 -3.17
N ALA A 25 12.07 7.91 -1.91
CA ALA A 25 11.87 6.73 -1.07
C ALA A 25 10.71 5.86 -1.57
N ILE A 26 9.61 6.46 -2.02
CA ILE A 26 8.48 5.75 -2.65
C ILE A 26 8.93 5.05 -3.93
N ALA A 27 9.73 5.71 -4.78
CA ALA A 27 10.29 5.08 -5.97
C ALA A 27 11.20 3.88 -5.64
N LEU A 28 11.98 3.97 -4.56
CA LEU A 28 12.80 2.84 -4.09
C LEU A 28 11.95 1.70 -3.51
N LEU A 29 10.80 2.00 -2.89
CA LEU A 29 9.86 0.97 -2.44
C LEU A 29 9.32 0.16 -3.63
N ARG A 30 9.08 0.79 -4.78
CA ARG A 30 8.69 0.08 -6.01
C ARG A 30 9.76 -0.90 -6.49
N ILE A 31 11.05 -0.56 -6.35
CA ILE A 31 12.13 -1.50 -6.65
C ILE A 31 12.16 -2.67 -5.65
N CYS A 32 11.87 -2.41 -4.37
CA CYS A 32 11.73 -3.48 -3.37
C CYS A 32 10.56 -4.42 -3.69
N GLU A 33 9.48 -3.86 -4.21
CA GLU A 33 8.31 -4.61 -4.67
C GLU A 33 8.65 -5.58 -5.81
N ASP A 34 9.28 -5.10 -6.88
CA ASP A 34 9.69 -5.96 -8.01
C ASP A 34 10.58 -7.12 -7.53
N ARG A 35 11.55 -6.82 -6.66
CA ARG A 35 12.44 -7.85 -6.08
C ARG A 35 11.69 -8.86 -5.23
N LEU A 36 10.68 -8.41 -4.49
CA LEU A 36 9.85 -9.31 -3.68
C LEU A 36 8.98 -10.20 -4.59
N ALA A 37 8.44 -9.66 -5.69
CA ALA A 37 7.67 -10.40 -6.67
C ALA A 37 8.49 -11.47 -7.42
N GLU A 38 9.78 -11.21 -7.64
CA GLU A 38 10.74 -12.18 -8.21
C GLU A 38 11.18 -13.25 -7.20
N GLY A 39 10.76 -13.17 -5.94
CA GLY A 39 11.17 -14.09 -4.87
C GLY A 39 12.62 -13.89 -4.43
N LEU A 40 13.24 -12.77 -4.80
CA LEU A 40 14.62 -12.41 -4.45
C LEU A 40 14.68 -11.76 -3.07
N ILE A 41 14.40 -12.54 -2.04
CA ILE A 41 14.52 -12.08 -0.65
C ILE A 41 16.00 -12.22 -0.21
N PRO A 42 16.65 -11.19 0.38
CA PRO A 42 18.02 -11.24 0.88
C PRO A 42 18.10 -12.10 2.15
N GLY A 43 18.25 -13.40 1.92
CA GLY A 43 18.46 -14.45 2.95
C GLY A 43 18.78 -15.83 2.36
N GLY A 44 19.02 -15.90 1.04
CA GLY A 44 18.98 -17.15 0.29
C GLY A 44 17.57 -17.37 -0.26
N ALA A 45 17.50 -17.89 -1.50
CA ALA A 45 16.26 -18.28 -2.15
C ALA A 45 15.26 -18.86 -1.15
N LEU A 46 13.96 -18.58 -1.31
CA LEU A 46 12.98 -19.53 -0.81
C LEU A 46 13.41 -20.88 -1.39
N LYS A 47 14.06 -21.71 -0.57
CA LYS A 47 14.24 -23.11 -0.92
C LYS A 47 12.83 -23.55 -1.31
N PRO A 48 12.65 -24.28 -2.42
CA PRO A 48 11.44 -25.06 -2.60
C PRO A 48 11.51 -26.15 -1.52
N VAL A 49 11.26 -25.80 -0.26
CA VAL A 49 11.04 -26.79 0.78
C VAL A 49 9.64 -27.27 0.49
N GLY A 50 9.53 -28.55 0.12
CA GLY A 50 8.27 -29.23 -0.13
C GLY A 50 7.39 -29.26 1.12
N ILE A 51 6.83 -28.11 1.45
CA ILE A 51 5.84 -27.88 2.48
C ILE A 51 4.73 -27.16 1.74
N ASN A 52 3.56 -27.80 1.73
CA ASN A 52 2.24 -27.37 1.28
C ASN A 52 2.15 -25.92 0.80
N ALA A 53 1.58 -25.70 -0.38
CA ALA A 53 1.41 -24.38 -1.00
C ALA A 53 0.95 -23.28 -0.01
N ASP A 54 0.05 -23.59 0.91
CA ASP A 54 -0.40 -22.69 2.01
C ASP A 54 0.73 -22.05 2.81
N THR A 55 1.78 -22.79 3.18
CA THR A 55 2.88 -22.27 4.01
C THR A 55 3.81 -21.35 3.21
N THR A 56 3.85 -21.51 1.87
CA THR A 56 4.64 -20.63 1.00
C THR A 56 3.96 -19.28 0.73
N TYR A 57 2.61 -19.25 0.71
CA TYR A 57 1.85 -18.00 0.64
C TYR A 57 2.06 -17.16 1.91
N ASP A 58 1.89 -17.76 3.09
CA ASP A 58 2.02 -17.08 4.38
C ASP A 58 3.39 -16.39 4.57
N VAL A 59 4.48 -17.09 4.21
CA VAL A 59 5.84 -16.53 4.31
C VAL A 59 6.05 -15.35 3.36
N THR A 60 5.51 -15.38 2.15
CA THR A 60 5.70 -14.28 1.18
C THR A 60 4.82 -13.07 1.52
N GLU A 61 3.57 -13.30 1.90
CA GLU A 61 2.59 -12.28 2.31
C GLU A 61 3.06 -11.46 3.53
N HIS A 62 3.83 -12.08 4.43
CA HIS A 62 4.48 -11.39 5.55
C HIS A 62 5.38 -10.21 5.11
N TYR A 63 6.05 -10.31 3.96
CA TYR A 63 6.91 -9.25 3.45
C TYR A 63 6.13 -8.16 2.69
N TRP A 64 5.00 -8.53 2.09
CA TRP A 64 4.11 -7.60 1.39
C TRP A 64 3.42 -6.63 2.34
N PHE A 65 2.96 -7.15 3.48
CA PHE A 65 2.09 -6.38 4.37
C PHE A 65 2.71 -5.06 4.85
N PRO A 66 3.96 -5.00 5.35
CA PRO A 66 4.51 -3.74 5.84
C PRO A 66 4.75 -2.71 4.74
N MET A 67 5.01 -3.17 3.50
CA MET A 67 5.12 -2.28 2.34
C MET A 67 3.76 -1.65 2.00
N LEU A 68 2.70 -2.47 1.93
CA LEU A 68 1.33 -2.02 1.68
C LEU A 68 0.85 -1.06 2.77
N ALA A 69 1.03 -1.41 4.04
CA ALA A 69 0.66 -0.58 5.17
C ALA A 69 1.41 0.76 5.16
N GLY A 70 2.73 0.73 4.91
CA GLY A 70 3.53 1.94 4.82
C GLY A 70 3.12 2.87 3.67
N LEU A 71 2.71 2.32 2.52
CA LEU A 71 2.17 3.10 1.41
C LEU A 71 0.79 3.69 1.75
N SER A 72 -0.09 2.92 2.40
CA SER A 72 -1.38 3.40 2.88
C SER A 72 -1.23 4.60 3.82
N ASP A 73 -0.32 4.52 4.80
CA ASP A 73 -0.08 5.61 5.75
C ASP A 73 0.35 6.92 5.05
N LEU A 74 1.07 6.82 3.91
CA LEU A 74 1.51 7.97 3.12
C LEU A 74 0.37 8.64 2.35
N ILE A 75 -0.76 7.97 2.13
CA ILE A 75 -1.93 8.55 1.45
C ILE A 75 -2.58 9.65 2.31
N SER A 76 -2.33 9.63 3.63
CA SER A 76 -2.74 10.70 4.55
C SER A 76 -1.70 11.83 4.69
N ASP A 77 -0.61 11.83 3.91
CA ASP A 77 0.42 12.87 3.96
C ASP A 77 -0.16 14.28 3.65
N PRO A 78 0.28 15.36 4.31
CA PRO A 78 -0.22 16.71 4.02
C PRO A 78 0.13 17.23 2.61
N ARG A 79 1.13 16.66 1.93
CA ARG A 79 1.64 17.11 0.63
C ARG A 79 1.01 16.30 -0.50
N LEU A 80 0.40 16.98 -1.47
CA LEU A 80 -0.41 16.36 -2.53
C LEU A 80 0.39 15.39 -3.39
N GLU A 81 1.60 15.76 -3.75
CA GLU A 81 2.47 14.96 -4.61
C GLU A 81 2.84 13.64 -3.95
N VAL A 82 3.07 13.65 -2.63
CA VAL A 82 3.41 12.44 -1.87
C VAL A 82 2.20 11.52 -1.76
N ARG A 83 1.02 12.06 -1.47
CA ARG A 83 -0.22 11.28 -1.40
C ARG A 83 -0.55 10.60 -2.72
N ASN A 84 -0.58 11.36 -3.80
CA ASN A 84 -0.97 10.83 -5.12
C ASN A 84 0.03 9.76 -5.57
N CYS A 85 1.33 10.01 -5.40
CA CYS A 85 2.36 9.02 -5.73
C CYS A 85 2.23 7.74 -4.88
N ALA A 86 1.96 7.86 -3.56
CA ALA A 86 1.76 6.69 -2.70
C ALA A 86 0.50 5.90 -3.06
N LEU A 87 -0.60 6.59 -3.38
CA LEU A 87 -1.86 5.98 -3.80
C LEU A 87 -1.70 5.23 -5.12
N GLU A 88 -1.09 5.86 -6.13
CA GLU A 88 -0.81 5.24 -7.43
C GLU A 88 0.03 3.98 -7.25
N VAL A 89 1.15 4.07 -6.53
CA VAL A 89 2.04 2.91 -6.28
C VAL A 89 1.33 1.81 -5.51
N LEU A 90 0.51 2.13 -4.50
CA LEU A 90 -0.26 1.14 -3.74
C LEU A 90 -1.24 0.39 -4.65
N ILE A 91 -2.00 1.11 -5.46
CA ILE A 91 -3.02 0.53 -6.32
C ILE A 91 -2.40 -0.27 -7.46
N ASP A 92 -1.34 0.23 -8.07
CA ASP A 92 -0.61 -0.50 -9.13
C ASP A 92 -0.05 -1.81 -8.59
N LEU A 93 0.54 -1.80 -7.39
CA LEU A 93 1.01 -3.01 -6.70
C LEU A 93 -0.14 -4.01 -6.50
N LEU A 94 -1.28 -3.56 -5.96
CA LEU A 94 -2.44 -4.42 -5.71
C LEU A 94 -3.03 -4.98 -7.01
N ASN A 95 -3.10 -4.18 -8.08
CA ASN A 95 -3.58 -4.65 -9.38
C ASN A 95 -2.65 -5.70 -10.00
N GLU A 96 -1.34 -5.45 -9.96
CA GLU A 96 -0.37 -6.31 -10.63
C GLU A 96 -0.06 -7.61 -9.88
N ARG A 97 -0.06 -7.56 -8.54
CA ARG A 97 0.38 -8.68 -7.68
C ARG A 97 -0.77 -9.35 -6.94
N GLY A 98 -1.92 -8.68 -6.85
CA GLY A 98 -3.08 -9.13 -6.08
C GLY A 98 -3.68 -10.47 -6.50
N SER A 99 -3.45 -10.91 -7.74
CA SER A 99 -3.88 -12.24 -8.22
C SER A 99 -3.14 -13.39 -7.56
N LYS A 100 -1.98 -13.12 -6.94
CA LYS A 100 -1.17 -14.11 -6.21
C LYS A 100 -1.46 -14.13 -4.71
N PHE A 101 -2.28 -13.20 -4.21
CA PHE A 101 -2.61 -13.10 -2.79
C PHE A 101 -3.76 -14.04 -2.43
N SER A 102 -3.66 -14.64 -1.25
CA SER A 102 -4.73 -15.45 -0.68
C SER A 102 -5.95 -14.60 -0.29
N SER A 103 -7.12 -15.22 -0.20
CA SER A 103 -8.34 -14.53 0.22
C SER A 103 -8.25 -13.97 1.65
N SER A 104 -7.59 -14.68 2.58
CA SER A 104 -7.36 -14.21 3.95
C SER A 104 -6.41 -13.03 4.01
N PHE A 105 -5.41 -12.99 3.12
CA PHE A 105 -4.53 -11.84 3.01
C PHE A 105 -5.25 -10.63 2.43
N TRP A 106 -6.10 -10.83 1.41
CA TRP A 106 -6.97 -9.78 0.89
C TRP A 106 -7.87 -9.17 1.96
N GLU A 107 -8.49 -9.99 2.81
CA GLU A 107 -9.27 -9.50 3.97
C GLU A 107 -8.41 -8.59 4.88
N SER A 108 -7.18 -9.00 5.16
CA SER A 108 -6.23 -8.19 5.93
C SER A 108 -5.87 -6.87 5.23
N ILE A 109 -5.69 -6.89 3.91
CA ILE A 109 -5.44 -5.69 3.10
C ILE A 109 -6.64 -4.73 3.18
N PHE A 110 -7.87 -5.22 3.02
CA PHE A 110 -9.05 -4.37 3.11
C PHE A 110 -9.14 -3.66 4.45
N HIS A 111 -9.08 -4.42 5.54
CA HIS A 111 -9.29 -3.87 6.87
C HIS A 111 -8.16 -2.97 7.35
N ARG A 112 -6.91 -3.27 6.98
CA ARG A 112 -5.74 -2.62 7.57
C ARG A 112 -4.97 -1.69 6.63
N VAL A 113 -5.24 -1.75 5.34
CA VAL A 113 -4.55 -0.95 4.32
C VAL A 113 -5.56 -0.08 3.58
N LEU A 114 -6.65 -0.65 3.07
CA LEU A 114 -7.57 0.08 2.20
C LEU A 114 -8.59 0.93 2.96
N PHE A 115 -9.28 0.37 3.95
CA PHE A 115 -10.29 1.11 4.71
C PHE A 115 -9.73 2.33 5.47
N PRO A 116 -8.54 2.27 6.09
CA PRO A 116 -7.96 3.44 6.77
C PRO A 116 -7.78 4.67 5.86
N ILE A 117 -7.61 4.49 4.54
CA ILE A 117 -7.52 5.60 3.57
C ILE A 117 -8.76 6.49 3.62
N PHE A 118 -9.92 5.93 3.97
CA PHE A 118 -11.22 6.62 3.94
C PHE A 118 -11.70 7.08 5.32
N ASP A 119 -10.93 6.86 6.39
CA ASP A 119 -11.37 7.23 7.75
C ASP A 119 -11.72 8.72 7.85
N HIS A 120 -11.03 9.59 7.12
CA HIS A 120 -11.29 11.03 7.09
C HIS A 120 -12.60 11.42 6.39
N VAL A 121 -13.09 10.61 5.45
CA VAL A 121 -14.39 10.85 4.78
C VAL A 121 -15.55 10.62 5.76
N ARG A 122 -15.38 9.67 6.69
CA ARG A 122 -16.36 9.39 7.74
C ARG A 122 -16.50 10.55 8.72
N ASP A 123 -15.42 11.27 8.97
CA ASP A 123 -15.39 12.40 9.91
C ASP A 123 -15.85 13.73 9.27
N ALA A 124 -15.71 13.88 7.96
CA ALA A 124 -16.19 15.06 7.20
C ALA A 124 -17.72 15.27 7.26
N GLY A 125 -18.49 14.24 7.65
CA GLY A 125 -19.93 14.36 7.91
C GLY A 125 -20.29 14.96 9.27
N LYS A 126 -19.32 15.12 10.19
CA LYS A 126 -19.57 15.52 11.59
C LYS A 126 -19.15 16.95 11.93
N GLU A 127 -18.25 17.59 11.16
CA GLU A 127 -17.83 18.98 11.42
C GLU A 127 -17.98 19.86 10.16
N SER A 128 -18.94 20.79 10.24
CA SER A 128 -19.35 21.70 9.17
C SER A 128 -18.44 22.94 9.04
N LEU A 129 -17.15 22.75 8.78
CA LEU A 129 -16.25 23.85 8.41
C LEU A 129 -15.39 23.41 7.23
N ILE A 130 -15.88 23.69 6.02
CA ILE A 130 -15.20 23.34 4.76
C ILE A 130 -13.89 24.14 4.70
N SER A 131 -12.79 23.51 5.10
CA SER A 131 -11.44 24.01 4.89
C SER A 131 -11.01 23.70 3.46
N PHE A 132 -10.10 24.51 2.89
CA PHE A 132 -9.41 24.18 1.63
C PHE A 132 -8.72 22.80 1.71
N GLY A 133 -8.41 22.35 2.93
CA GLY A 133 -7.97 21.01 3.27
C GLY A 133 -8.93 19.89 2.85
N ASP A 134 -10.23 20.12 2.92
CA ASP A 134 -11.26 19.09 2.75
C ASP A 134 -11.65 18.89 1.28
N VAL A 135 -11.45 19.91 0.44
CA VAL A 135 -11.74 19.85 -0.99
C VAL A 135 -10.77 18.91 -1.70
N TRP A 136 -9.45 19.06 -1.49
CA TRP A 136 -8.47 18.17 -2.11
C TRP A 136 -8.54 16.75 -1.54
N ARG A 137 -8.89 16.60 -0.25
CA ARG A 137 -9.09 15.28 0.39
C ARG A 137 -10.24 14.53 -0.26
N ARG A 138 -11.32 15.23 -0.62
CA ARG A 138 -12.46 14.65 -1.33
C ARG A 138 -12.08 14.15 -2.71
N GLU A 139 -11.24 14.87 -3.45
CA GLU A 139 -10.82 14.47 -4.80
C GLU A 139 -9.91 13.24 -4.79
N THR A 140 -8.91 13.19 -3.90
CA THR A 140 -8.10 11.98 -3.66
C THR A 140 -8.97 10.81 -3.18
N SER A 141 -9.99 11.06 -2.36
CA SER A 141 -10.93 10.03 -1.90
C SER A 141 -11.80 9.47 -3.02
N ILE A 142 -12.31 10.32 -3.92
CA ILE A 142 -13.09 9.87 -5.09
C ILE A 142 -12.21 8.99 -5.98
N HIS A 143 -10.99 9.42 -6.26
CA HIS A 143 -10.05 8.63 -7.05
C HIS A 143 -9.72 7.28 -6.37
N SER A 144 -9.44 7.30 -5.06
CA SER A 144 -9.20 6.09 -4.27
C SER A 144 -10.40 5.14 -4.28
N LEU A 145 -11.63 5.66 -4.19
CA LEU A 145 -12.86 4.86 -4.26
C LEU A 145 -13.04 4.22 -5.64
N GLN A 146 -12.77 4.94 -6.73
CA GLN A 146 -12.83 4.37 -8.09
C GLN A 146 -11.84 3.21 -8.23
N LEU A 147 -10.61 3.40 -7.74
CA LEU A 147 -9.57 2.37 -7.76
C LEU A 147 -9.95 1.16 -6.90
N LEU A 148 -10.57 1.39 -5.74
CA LEU A 148 -11.12 0.31 -4.91
C LEU A 148 -12.25 -0.46 -5.59
N CYS A 149 -13.21 0.23 -6.17
CA CYS A 149 -14.31 -0.41 -6.90
C CYS A 149 -13.78 -1.27 -8.04
N ASN A 150 -12.71 -0.83 -8.72
CA ASN A 150 -12.04 -1.61 -9.75
C ASN A 150 -11.36 -2.86 -9.17
N LEU A 151 -10.62 -2.71 -8.06
CA LEU A 151 -10.01 -3.85 -7.36
C LEU A 151 -11.05 -4.88 -6.91
N PHE A 152 -12.14 -4.42 -6.29
CA PHE A 152 -13.23 -5.28 -5.84
C PHE A 152 -13.88 -6.03 -7.01
N ASN A 153 -14.15 -5.33 -8.12
CA ASN A 153 -14.69 -5.95 -9.34
C ASN A 153 -13.74 -6.96 -9.98
N THR A 154 -12.42 -6.80 -9.82
CA THR A 154 -11.42 -7.70 -10.39
C THR A 154 -11.24 -8.96 -9.54
N PHE A 155 -11.25 -8.83 -8.21
CA PHE A 155 -10.89 -9.94 -7.31
C PHE A 155 -12.07 -10.62 -6.60
N TYR A 156 -13.27 -10.01 -6.60
CA TYR A 156 -14.44 -10.51 -5.85
C TYR A 156 -15.72 -10.68 -6.69
N LYS A 157 -15.64 -10.63 -8.03
CA LYS A 157 -16.79 -11.03 -8.86
C LYS A 157 -17.02 -12.53 -8.77
N GLU A 158 -18.02 -12.93 -7.98
CA GLU A 158 -18.87 -14.08 -8.26
C GLU A 158 -19.89 -13.74 -9.37
#